data_AF-A0A3B4AF87-F1
#
_entry.id   AF-A0A3B4AF87-F1
#
_cell.length_a   1.000
_cell.length_b   1.000
_cell.length_c   1.000
_cell.angle_alpha   90.00
_cell.angle_beta   90.00
_cell.angle_gamma   90.00
#
_symmetry.space_group_name_H-M   'P 1'
#
loop_
_entity.id
_entity.type
_entity.pdbx_description
1 polymer ?
#
loop_
_entity_poly.entity_id
_entity_poly.type
_entity_poly.pdbx_seq_one_letter_code
_entity_poly.pdbx_strand_id
1 'polypeptide(L)'
;MEHGLILRMSVSTDQGGRKYMEDLTEALLEPEPGEGEPKPGESSGEDRAEEPLEKPAQEQKTEDLSDSAPSSSSSSRRSVAFFAVFDGHGGGEAAQFARDHLWNFIKKQRGFWSRSDREVCAAIRKGFVACHHAMWKKLRKCF
;
A
#
# COMPACT_ATOMS: atom_id res chain seq x y z
N MET A 1 11.04 19.26 19.75
CA MET A 1 12.11 19.01 18.76
C MET A 1 11.65 17.80 17.97
N GLU A 2 11.20 17.97 16.72
CA GLU A 2 10.89 16.81 15.87
C GLU A 2 12.21 16.12 15.56
N HIS A 3 12.46 14.98 16.19
CA HIS A 3 13.59 14.13 15.84
C HIS A 3 13.20 13.35 14.58
N GLY A 4 13.56 13.91 13.42
CA GLY A 4 13.50 13.18 12.17
C GLY A 4 14.40 11.94 12.25
N LEU A 5 13.86 10.78 11.92
CA LEU A 5 14.64 9.55 11.80
C LEU A 5 15.51 9.67 10.54
N ILE A 6 16.84 9.53 10.69
CA ILE A 6 17.77 9.44 9.57
C ILE A 6 18.08 7.96 9.35
N LEU A 7 17.76 7.44 8.17
CA LEU A 7 18.08 6.08 7.76
C LEU A 7 19.10 6.12 6.62
N ARG A 8 20.17 5.32 6.74
CA ARG A 8 21.13 5.05 5.67
C ARG A 8 21.17 3.55 5.44
N MET A 9 21.05 3.11 4.19
CA MET A 9 21.03 1.70 3.86
C MET A 9 21.88 1.41 2.61
N SER A 10 22.54 0.26 2.62
CA SER A 10 23.20 -0.34 1.48
C SER A 10 22.71 -1.78 1.35
N VAL A 11 22.59 -2.27 0.12
CA VAL A 11 22.15 -3.63 -0.18
C VAL A 11 23.11 -4.21 -1.22
N SER A 12 23.54 -5.45 -0.98
CA SER A 12 24.39 -6.21 -1.89
C SER A 12 23.86 -7.63 -2.00
N THR A 13 23.81 -8.17 -3.21
CA THR A 13 23.47 -9.57 -3.50
C THR A 13 24.60 -10.22 -4.27
N ASP A 14 24.83 -11.51 -4.01
CA ASP A 14 25.86 -12.31 -4.69
C ASP A 14 25.27 -13.70 -5.00
N GLN A 15 25.56 -14.20 -6.20
CA GLN A 15 25.14 -15.52 -6.64
C GLN A 15 25.96 -16.61 -5.93
N GLY A 16 27.22 -16.30 -5.58
CA GLY A 16 28.18 -17.26 -5.08
C GLY A 16 28.32 -18.47 -6.02
N GLY A 17 28.40 -19.67 -5.45
CA GLY A 17 28.55 -20.93 -6.19
C GLY A 17 27.26 -21.51 -6.78
N ARG A 18 26.13 -20.80 -6.71
CA ARG A 18 24.85 -21.29 -7.26
C ARG A 18 24.87 -21.22 -8.79
N LYS A 19 24.12 -22.13 -9.43
CA LYS A 19 23.93 -22.09 -10.88
C LYS A 19 23.06 -20.91 -11.33
N TYR A 20 22.08 -20.53 -10.50
CA TYR A 20 21.15 -19.42 -10.75
C TYR A 20 21.02 -18.59 -9.47
N MET A 21 21.00 -17.26 -9.61
CA MET A 21 20.63 -16.33 -8.53
C MET A 21 19.11 -16.15 -8.56
N GLU A 22 18.41 -16.71 -7.57
CA GLU A 22 16.95 -16.58 -7.44
C GLU A 22 16.58 -15.52 -6.38
N ASP A 23 17.56 -15.08 -5.59
CA ASP A 23 17.43 -14.05 -4.56
C ASP A 23 17.17 -12.68 -5.17
N LEU A 24 16.22 -11.95 -4.60
CA LEU A 24 15.90 -10.58 -4.99
C LEU A 24 15.84 -9.67 -3.77
N THR A 25 16.10 -8.38 -3.98
CA THR A 25 16.00 -7.38 -2.92
C THR A 25 15.17 -6.19 -3.38
N GLU A 26 14.46 -5.56 -2.46
CA GLU A 26 13.70 -4.34 -2.71
C GLU A 26 13.94 -3.31 -1.62
N ALA A 27 14.03 -2.04 -2.05
CA ALA A 27 14.20 -0.89 -1.19
C ALA A 27 13.33 0.27 -1.70
N LEU A 28 12.32 0.62 -0.92
CA LEU A 28 11.36 1.67 -1.26
C LEU A 28 11.25 2.67 -0.10
N LEU A 29 11.07 3.94 -0.45
CA LEU A 29 10.73 5.01 0.47
C LEU A 29 9.54 5.76 -0.12
N GLU A 30 8.39 5.70 0.55
CA GLU A 30 7.17 6.39 0.14
C GLU A 30 6.72 7.35 1.24
N PRO A 31 6.25 8.57 0.90
CA PRO A 31 5.56 9.41 1.87
C PRO A 31 4.24 8.76 2.28
N GLU A 32 3.79 9.01 3.52
CA GLU A 32 2.44 8.67 3.94
C GLU A 32 1.41 9.45 3.10
N PRO A 33 0.30 8.81 2.69
CA PRO A 33 -0.77 9.48 1.94
C PRO A 33 -1.40 10.60 2.78
N GLY A 34 -1.69 11.73 2.15
CA GLY A 34 -2.26 12.91 2.83
C GLY A 34 -3.71 12.69 3.29
N GLU A 35 -4.19 13.45 4.27
CA GLU A 35 -5.55 13.35 4.85
C GLU A 35 -6.71 13.68 3.88
N GLY A 36 -6.43 13.96 2.59
CA GLY A 36 -7.43 14.16 1.54
C GLY A 36 -7.16 13.33 0.27
N GLU A 37 -6.19 12.41 0.31
CA GLU A 37 -5.96 11.47 -0.78
C GLU A 37 -6.73 10.17 -0.51
N PRO A 38 -7.33 9.53 -1.54
CA PRO A 38 -8.11 8.32 -1.33
C PRO A 38 -7.22 7.23 -0.69
N LYS A 39 -7.52 6.89 0.57
CA LYS A 39 -6.88 5.75 1.23
C LYS A 39 -7.31 4.50 0.47
N PRO A 40 -6.37 3.66 -0.01
CA PRO A 40 -6.70 2.55 -0.92
C PRO A 40 -7.42 1.35 -0.25
N GLY A 41 -8.16 1.60 0.83
CA GLY A 41 -8.98 0.62 1.57
C GLY A 41 -10.38 1.11 1.92
N GLU A 42 -10.81 2.29 1.45
CA GLU A 42 -12.19 2.79 1.59
C GLU A 42 -12.98 2.56 0.29
N SER A 43 -13.08 1.31 -0.14
CA SER A 43 -14.17 0.90 -1.03
C SER A 43 -15.15 0.08 -0.21
N SER A 44 -16.25 0.70 0.19
CA SER A 44 -17.45 0.01 0.67
C SER A 44 -17.86 -1.02 -0.36
N GLY A 45 -18.08 -2.26 0.09
CA GLY A 45 -18.71 -3.27 -0.75
C GLY A 45 -20.19 -2.93 -0.89
N GLU A 46 -20.71 -3.03 -2.12
CA GLU A 46 -22.13 -3.16 -2.42
C GLU A 46 -22.27 -3.86 -3.77
N ASP A 47 -22.51 -5.18 -3.72
CA ASP A 47 -23.27 -5.88 -4.75
C ASP A 47 -24.72 -5.40 -4.66
N ARG A 48 -25.30 -4.90 -5.77
CA ARG A 48 -26.56 -5.38 -6.38
C ARG A 48 -27.19 -4.35 -7.33
N ALA A 49 -27.73 -4.89 -8.42
CA ALA A 49 -28.30 -4.23 -9.60
C ALA A 49 -29.52 -3.32 -9.37
N GLU A 50 -29.62 -2.28 -10.21
CA GLU A 50 -30.74 -1.87 -11.10
C GLU A 50 -30.96 -0.34 -11.19
N GLU A 51 -31.03 0.15 -12.42
CA GLU A 51 -31.52 1.47 -12.91
C GLU A 51 -32.95 1.25 -13.47
N PRO A 52 -33.78 2.26 -13.84
CA PRO A 52 -33.54 3.72 -13.85
C PRO A 52 -34.71 4.61 -13.33
N LEU A 53 -34.49 5.94 -13.38
CA LEU A 53 -35.36 7.00 -13.96
C LEU A 53 -35.82 8.19 -13.07
N GLU A 54 -35.59 9.40 -13.63
CA GLU A 54 -36.29 10.70 -13.53
C GLU A 54 -35.89 11.82 -12.53
N LYS A 55 -35.72 13.02 -13.12
CA LYS A 55 -35.51 14.40 -12.60
C LYS A 55 -36.89 15.08 -12.38
N PRO A 56 -37.08 16.20 -11.61
CA PRO A 56 -36.41 17.49 -11.84
C PRO A 56 -36.20 18.50 -10.67
N ALA A 57 -35.36 19.49 -11.02
CA ALA A 57 -35.03 20.83 -10.49
C ALA A 57 -35.81 21.45 -9.31
N GLN A 58 -35.07 22.16 -8.43
CA GLN A 58 -35.36 23.55 -8.04
C GLN A 58 -34.17 24.24 -7.33
N GLU A 59 -34.17 25.57 -7.38
CA GLU A 59 -33.11 26.57 -7.21
C GLU A 59 -33.28 27.30 -5.86
N GLN A 60 -32.19 27.64 -5.13
CA GLN A 60 -31.98 28.97 -4.53
C GLN A 60 -30.72 29.11 -3.62
N LYS A 61 -30.14 30.31 -3.77
CA LYS A 61 -28.97 30.99 -3.21
C LYS A 61 -29.01 31.25 -1.69
N THR A 62 -27.87 31.10 -1.00
CA THR A 62 -27.34 32.10 -0.03
C THR A 62 -25.86 31.85 0.27
N GLU A 63 -25.10 32.94 0.26
CA GLU A 63 -23.71 33.05 0.66
C GLU A 63 -23.63 33.09 2.20
N ASP A 64 -22.62 32.43 2.79
CA ASP A 64 -22.05 32.92 4.03
C ASP A 64 -20.56 32.58 4.11
N LEU A 65 -19.78 33.65 4.22
CA LEU A 65 -18.33 33.65 4.36
C LEU A 65 -18.02 33.35 5.83
N SER A 66 -17.43 32.19 6.11
CA SER A 66 -16.68 31.99 7.35
C SER A 66 -15.22 31.72 7.00
N ASP A 67 -14.45 32.77 7.24
CA ASP A 67 -13.01 32.86 7.12
C ASP A 67 -12.37 32.04 8.25
N SER A 68 -12.19 30.74 8.01
CA SER A 68 -11.35 29.89 8.87
C SER A 68 -10.10 29.53 8.10
N ALA A 69 -9.10 30.38 8.26
CA ALA A 69 -7.73 30.18 7.82
C ALA A 69 -7.28 28.73 8.04
N PRO A 70 -6.70 28.04 7.03
CA PRO A 70 -6.04 26.78 7.29
C PRO A 70 -4.85 27.07 8.19
N SER A 71 -4.93 26.65 9.45
CA SER A 71 -3.78 26.57 10.33
C SER A 71 -2.77 25.67 9.63
N SER A 72 -1.80 26.27 8.96
CA SER A 72 -0.66 25.59 8.36
C SER A 72 0.26 25.12 9.48
N SER A 73 -0.23 24.20 10.32
CA SER A 73 0.68 23.26 10.97
C SER A 73 1.29 22.47 9.84
N SER A 74 2.51 22.86 9.45
CA SER A 74 3.37 22.07 8.59
C SER A 74 3.71 20.78 9.35
N SER A 75 2.73 19.89 9.50
CA SER A 75 2.97 18.52 9.96
C SER A 75 3.92 17.95 8.94
N SER A 76 5.15 17.68 9.36
CA SER A 76 6.10 16.93 8.55
C SER A 76 5.38 15.70 8.01
N ARG A 77 5.30 15.57 6.67
CA ARG A 77 4.69 14.39 6.06
C ARG A 77 5.54 13.20 6.50
N ARG A 78 4.93 12.28 7.23
CA ARG A 78 5.58 11.02 7.61
C ARG A 78 5.95 10.25 6.35
N SER A 79 6.94 9.39 6.44
CA SER A 79 7.37 8.53 5.35
C SER A 79 7.56 7.12 5.88
N VAL A 80 7.26 6.14 5.03
CA VAL A 80 7.47 4.72 5.31
C VAL A 80 8.53 4.20 4.36
N ALA A 81 9.47 3.45 4.93
CA ALA A 81 10.47 2.74 4.16
C ALA A 81 10.17 1.22 4.20
N PHE A 82 10.24 0.56 3.05
CA PHE A 82 10.06 -0.87 2.91
C PHE A 82 11.33 -1.49 2.34
N PHE A 83 11.87 -2.46 3.07
CA PHE A 83 13.06 -3.21 2.68
C PHE A 83 12.75 -4.68 2.78
N ALA A 84 13.05 -5.43 1.72
CA ALA A 84 12.75 -6.84 1.68
C ALA A 84 13.84 -7.62 0.94
N VAL A 85 14.05 -8.85 1.39
CA VAL A 85 14.86 -9.87 0.72
C VAL A 85 13.93 -11.04 0.42
N PHE A 86 13.94 -11.49 -0.83
CA PHE A 86 13.12 -12.57 -1.34
C PHE A 86 14.06 -13.70 -1.76
N ASP A 87 14.19 -14.73 -0.91
CA ASP A 87 14.99 -15.92 -1.16
C ASP A 87 14.18 -16.90 -2.03
N GLY A 88 14.57 -17.03 -3.30
CA GLY A 88 13.92 -17.93 -4.25
C GLY A 88 14.39 -19.38 -4.07
N HIS A 89 13.47 -20.34 -4.22
CA HIS A 89 13.80 -21.75 -4.16
C HIS A 89 12.95 -22.57 -5.12
N GLY A 90 13.60 -23.30 -6.03
CA GLY A 90 12.93 -24.12 -7.03
C GLY A 90 12.39 -23.30 -8.21
N GLY A 91 12.97 -22.12 -8.44
CA GLY A 91 12.54 -21.13 -9.43
C GLY A 91 12.46 -19.72 -8.83
N GLY A 92 12.83 -18.70 -9.62
CA GLY A 92 12.79 -17.30 -9.21
C GLY A 92 11.41 -16.64 -9.28
N GLU A 93 10.40 -17.31 -9.84
CA GLU A 93 9.11 -16.71 -10.21
C GLU A 93 8.27 -16.29 -9.00
N ALA A 94 8.31 -17.08 -7.91
CA ALA A 94 7.58 -16.75 -6.68
C ALA A 94 8.20 -15.55 -5.97
N ALA A 95 9.54 -15.56 -5.84
CA ALA A 95 10.30 -14.42 -5.29
C ALA A 95 10.07 -13.16 -6.13
N GLN A 96 10.10 -13.29 -7.46
CA GLN A 96 9.83 -12.21 -8.40
C GLN A 96 8.41 -11.65 -8.24
N PHE A 97 7.40 -12.52 -8.15
CA PHE A 97 6.04 -12.06 -7.91
C PHE A 97 5.90 -11.34 -6.56
N ALA A 98 6.51 -11.88 -5.51
CA ALA A 98 6.49 -11.27 -4.18
C ALA A 98 7.12 -9.88 -4.22
N ARG A 99 8.31 -9.73 -4.82
CA ARG A 99 8.96 -8.43 -5.00
C ARG A 99 8.04 -7.41 -5.66
N ASP A 100 7.44 -7.76 -6.78
CA ASP A 100 6.68 -6.77 -7.55
C ASP A 100 5.32 -6.38 -6.92
N HIS A 101 4.79 -7.17 -5.98
CA HIS A 101 3.41 -7.00 -5.49
C HIS A 101 3.23 -6.93 -3.97
N LEU A 102 4.14 -7.51 -3.17
CA LEU A 102 3.93 -7.67 -1.73
C LEU A 102 3.72 -6.32 -1.04
N TRP A 103 4.54 -5.33 -1.36
CA TRP A 103 4.40 -3.98 -0.82
C TRP A 103 3.01 -3.39 -1.07
N ASN A 104 2.52 -3.52 -2.31
CA ASN A 104 1.19 -3.06 -2.68
C ASN A 104 0.07 -3.82 -1.96
N PHE A 105 0.24 -5.13 -1.73
CA PHE A 105 -0.72 -5.91 -0.95
C PHE A 105 -0.74 -5.49 0.51
N ILE A 106 0.40 -5.19 1.11
CA ILE A 106 0.51 -4.72 2.50
C ILE A 106 -0.12 -3.34 2.66
N LYS A 107 0.28 -2.36 1.84
CA LYS A 107 -0.13 -0.95 2.03
C LYS A 107 -1.60 -0.66 1.76
N LYS A 108 -2.29 -1.57 1.06
CA LYS A 108 -3.74 -1.52 0.82
C LYS A 108 -4.56 -2.10 1.98
N GLN A 109 -3.95 -2.81 2.93
CA GLN A 109 -4.70 -3.39 4.03
C GLN A 109 -5.17 -2.33 5.02
N ARG A 110 -6.42 -2.46 5.46
CA ARG A 110 -6.97 -1.62 6.54
C ARG A 110 -6.11 -1.72 7.79
N GLY A 111 -5.71 -0.57 8.33
CA GLY A 111 -4.87 -0.46 9.51
C GLY A 111 -3.37 -0.32 9.23
N PHE A 112 -2.91 -0.41 7.99
CA PHE A 112 -1.49 -0.24 7.67
C PHE A 112 -0.97 1.18 7.98
N TRP A 113 -1.76 2.21 7.65
CA TRP A 113 -1.42 3.62 7.93
C TRP A 113 -1.91 4.08 9.32
N SER A 114 -2.20 3.15 10.22
CA SER A 114 -2.62 3.46 11.59
C SER A 114 -1.42 3.80 12.46
N ARG A 115 -1.67 4.52 13.57
CA ARG A 115 -0.69 4.71 14.64
C ARG A 115 -0.61 3.51 15.60
N SER A 116 -1.47 2.51 15.43
CA SER A 116 -1.50 1.31 16.28
C SER A 116 -0.66 0.18 15.68
N ASP A 117 0.44 -0.18 16.36
CA ASP A 117 1.30 -1.29 15.95
C ASP A 117 0.51 -2.59 15.75
N ARG A 118 -0.51 -2.85 16.58
CA ARG A 118 -1.36 -4.04 16.45
C ARG A 118 -2.10 -4.08 15.12
N GLU A 119 -2.60 -2.93 14.67
CA GLU A 119 -3.29 -2.80 13.38
C GLU A 119 -2.31 -2.91 12.23
N VAL A 120 -1.13 -2.29 12.34
CA VAL A 120 -0.06 -2.39 11.34
C VAL A 120 0.41 -3.83 11.19
N CYS A 121 0.69 -4.54 12.28
CA CYS A 121 1.06 -5.96 12.24
C CYS A 121 -0.05 -6.83 11.64
N ALA A 122 -1.32 -6.53 11.94
CA ALA A 122 -2.45 -7.24 11.35
C ALA A 122 -2.57 -6.98 9.84
N ALA A 123 -2.34 -5.74 9.40
CA ALA A 123 -2.28 -5.36 8.01
C ALA A 123 -1.15 -6.07 7.26
N ILE A 124 0.07 -6.12 7.82
CA ILE A 124 1.20 -6.87 7.24
C ILE A 124 0.81 -8.33 7.03
N ARG A 125 0.30 -9.02 8.06
CA ARG A 125 -0.13 -10.43 7.94
C ARG A 125 -1.16 -10.64 6.83
N LYS A 126 -2.17 -9.77 6.76
CA LYS A 126 -3.20 -9.83 5.70
C LYS A 126 -2.59 -9.61 4.31
N GLY A 127 -1.61 -8.70 4.18
CA GLY A 127 -0.90 -8.43 2.94
C GLY A 127 -0.16 -9.65 2.41
N PHE A 128 0.54 -10.39 3.29
CA PHE A 128 1.21 -11.65 2.92
C PHE A 128 0.22 -12.71 2.43
N VAL A 129 -0.89 -12.91 3.15
CA VAL A 129 -1.94 -13.88 2.76
C VAL A 129 -2.57 -13.50 1.42
N ALA A 130 -2.87 -12.21 1.21
CA ALA A 130 -3.43 -11.72 -0.05
C ALA A 130 -2.45 -11.91 -1.22
N CYS A 131 -1.16 -11.61 -1.01
CA CYS A 131 -0.11 -11.83 -2.00
C CYS A 131 0.01 -13.31 -2.38
N HIS A 132 0.01 -14.21 -1.38
CA HIS A 132 0.03 -15.65 -1.59
C HIS A 132 -1.18 -16.14 -2.43
N HIS A 133 -2.39 -15.71 -2.10
CA HIS A 133 -3.58 -16.05 -2.90
C HIS A 133 -3.51 -15.50 -4.33
N ALA A 134 -2.92 -14.33 -4.54
CA ALA A 134 -2.74 -13.75 -5.86
C ALA A 134 -1.73 -14.54 -6.72
N MET A 135 -0.65 -15.07 -6.13
CA MET A 135 0.26 -15.99 -6.82
C MET A 135 -0.48 -17.21 -7.36
N TRP A 136 -1.35 -17.81 -6.52
CA TRP A 136 -2.13 -19.00 -6.91
C TRP A 136 -3.04 -18.72 -8.12
N LYS A 137 -3.63 -17.52 -8.20
CA LYS A 137 -4.44 -17.10 -9.36
C LYS A 137 -3.58 -16.90 -10.62
N LYS A 138 -2.33 -16.47 -10.49
CA LYS A 138 -1.40 -16.35 -11.63
C LYS A 138 -1.04 -17.72 -12.21
N LEU A 139 -0.80 -18.72 -11.36
CA LEU A 139 -0.53 -20.10 -11.79
C LEU A 139 -1.69 -20.68 -12.63
N ARG A 140 -2.94 -20.38 -12.25
CA ARG A 140 -4.14 -20.84 -12.99
C ARG A 140 -4.32 -20.21 -14.39
N LYS A 141 -3.50 -19.21 -14.75
CA LYS A 141 -3.48 -18.63 -16.11
C LYS A 141 -2.38 -19.23 -16.99
N CYS A 142 -1.48 -20.01 -16.40
CA CYS A 142 -0.32 -20.59 -17.08
C CYS A 142 -0.48 -22.09 -17.39
N PHE A 143 -1.64 -22.66 -17.05
CA PHE A 143 -2.12 -24.00 -17.40
C PHE A 143 -3.55 -23.88 -17.91
#